data_AF-A0A961AE91-F1
#
_entry.id   AF-A0A961AE91-F1
#
_cell.length_a   1.000
_cell.length_b   1.000
_cell.length_c   1.000
_cell.angle_alpha   90.00
_cell.angle_beta   90.00
_cell.angle_gamma   90.00
#
_symmetry.space_group_name_H-M   'P 1'
#
loop_
_entity.id
_entity.type
_entity.pdbx_description
1 polymer ?
#
loop_
_entity_poly.entity_id
_entity_poly.type
_entity_poly.pdbx_seq_one_letter_code
_entity_poly.pdbx_strand_id
1 'polypeptide(L)'
;MRQPELATEQVLLARLLSDGGRLGSFISDRAGWLDDNAADPAARSALLAIPAEDLLAQRGTLVAKRWRAVLELLPESSFGNPGFCRAIFEDYADRYWPEGHMRHERDALAFLQFCQSKGIAVSRVEIARLELRLGLRRFHILPVRLSRRGRLRPALLLMHRTGPRSCREHLIASL
;
A
#
# COMPACT_ATOMS: atom_id res chain seq x y z
N MET A 1 -22.80 -11.04 16.90
CA MET A 1 -23.13 -10.07 15.82
C MET A 1 -22.76 -10.70 14.49
N ARG A 2 -23.73 -11.07 13.66
CA ARG A 2 -23.46 -11.47 12.27
C ARG A 2 -23.08 -10.20 11.51
N GLN A 3 -21.92 -10.18 10.85
CA GLN A 3 -21.64 -9.12 9.87
C GLN A 3 -22.74 -9.21 8.78
N PRO A 4 -23.29 -8.08 8.30
CA PRO A 4 -24.21 -8.13 7.18
C PRO A 4 -23.49 -8.78 6.00
N GLU A 5 -24.10 -9.80 5.41
CA GLU A 5 -23.64 -10.33 4.13
C GLU A 5 -23.66 -9.16 3.13
N LEU A 6 -22.50 -8.82 2.58
CA LEU A 6 -22.40 -7.81 1.55
C LEU A 6 -23.19 -8.31 0.33
N ALA A 7 -23.97 -7.42 -0.27
CA ALA A 7 -24.69 -7.74 -1.49
C ALA A 7 -23.71 -8.11 -2.62
N THR A 8 -24.10 -9.03 -3.50
CA THR A 8 -23.24 -9.56 -4.57
C THR A 8 -22.60 -8.45 -5.40
N GLU A 9 -23.35 -7.40 -5.73
CA GLU A 9 -22.87 -6.25 -6.49
C GLU A 9 -21.76 -5.49 -5.77
N GLN A 10 -21.80 -5.39 -4.44
CA GLN A 10 -20.78 -4.70 -3.66
C GLN A 10 -19.47 -5.49 -3.66
N VAL A 11 -19.56 -6.82 -3.59
CA VAL A 11 -18.40 -7.71 -3.67
C VAL A 11 -17.75 -7.63 -5.05
N LEU A 12 -18.55 -7.68 -6.12
CA LEU A 12 -18.06 -7.56 -7.50
C LEU A 12 -17.45 -6.19 -7.76
N LEU A 13 -18.10 -5.11 -7.31
CA LEU A 13 -17.57 -3.76 -7.43
C LEU A 13 -16.24 -3.61 -6.68
N ALA A 14 -16.14 -4.14 -5.47
CA ALA A 14 -14.88 -4.12 -4.71
C ALA A 14 -13.76 -4.88 -5.45
N ARG A 15 -14.08 -6.03 -6.08
CA ARG A 15 -13.12 -6.80 -6.90
C ARG A 15 -12.67 -6.02 -8.14
N LEU A 16 -13.58 -5.34 -8.84
CA LEU A 16 -13.26 -4.51 -10.00
C LEU A 16 -12.35 -3.34 -9.60
N LEU A 17 -12.71 -2.62 -8.54
CA LEU A 17 -11.99 -1.42 -8.12
C LEU A 17 -10.63 -1.73 -7.49
N SER A 18 -10.39 -2.97 -7.06
CA SER A 18 -9.13 -3.40 -6.44
C SER A 18 -8.08 -3.93 -7.43
N ASP A 19 -8.44 -4.16 -8.70
CA ASP A 19 -7.55 -4.78 -9.70
C ASP A 19 -7.67 -4.05 -11.04
N GLY A 20 -6.57 -3.45 -11.50
CA GLY A 20 -6.58 -2.62 -12.70
C GLY A 20 -6.82 -3.42 -13.97
N GLY A 21 -6.30 -4.65 -14.03
CA GLY A 21 -6.51 -5.57 -15.13
C GLY A 21 -7.98 -5.99 -15.23
N ARG A 22 -8.61 -6.33 -14.09
CA ARG A 22 -10.04 -6.67 -14.06
C ARG A 22 -10.92 -5.51 -14.48
N LEU A 23 -10.64 -4.30 -14.00
CA LEU A 23 -11.39 -3.12 -14.42
C LEU A 23 -11.25 -2.88 -15.93
N GLY A 24 -10.04 -3.04 -16.47
CA GLY A 24 -9.78 -2.97 -17.91
C GLY A 24 -10.62 -3.98 -18.68
N SER A 25 -10.58 -5.27 -18.30
CA SER A 25 -11.38 -6.33 -18.93
C SER A 25 -12.88 -6.05 -18.84
N PHE A 26 -13.38 -5.61 -17.69
CA PHE A 26 -14.78 -5.25 -17.51
C PHE A 26 -15.20 -4.07 -18.40
N ILE A 27 -14.36 -3.03 -18.53
CA ILE A 27 -14.67 -1.90 -19.41
C ILE A 27 -14.70 -2.34 -20.89
N SER A 28 -13.82 -3.25 -21.29
CA SER A 28 -13.76 -3.76 -22.67
C SER A 28 -14.92 -4.70 -23.03
N ASP A 29 -15.36 -5.56 -22.11
CA ASP A 29 -16.51 -6.45 -22.29
C ASP A 29 -17.26 -6.67 -20.96
N ARG A 30 -18.22 -5.77 -20.70
CA ARG A 30 -18.98 -5.80 -19.44
C ARG A 30 -19.86 -7.02 -19.29
N ALA A 31 -20.52 -7.41 -20.38
CA ALA A 31 -21.49 -8.51 -20.36
C ALA A 31 -20.75 -9.84 -20.17
N GLY A 32 -19.73 -10.10 -20.97
CA GLY A 32 -18.91 -11.30 -20.86
C GLY A 32 -18.23 -11.41 -19.49
N TRP A 33 -17.66 -10.30 -18.98
CA TRP A 33 -17.06 -10.32 -17.64
C TRP A 33 -18.05 -10.69 -16.53
N LEU A 34 -19.29 -10.20 -16.59
CA LEU A 34 -20.33 -10.52 -15.60
C LEU A 34 -20.81 -11.96 -15.69
N ASP A 35 -20.86 -12.52 -16.91
CA ASP A 35 -21.16 -13.93 -17.15
C ASP A 35 -20.07 -14.83 -16.53
N ASP A 36 -18.79 -14.49 -16.76
CA ASP A 36 -17.64 -15.22 -16.22
C ASP A 36 -17.52 -15.13 -14.69
N ASN A 37 -18.07 -14.08 -14.08
CA ASN A 37 -18.01 -13.83 -12.63
C ASN A 37 -19.31 -14.19 -11.90
N ALA A 38 -20.22 -14.91 -12.57
CA ALA A 38 -21.48 -15.43 -12.00
C ALA A 38 -22.32 -14.36 -11.28
N ALA A 39 -22.43 -13.16 -11.87
CA ALA A 39 -23.27 -12.12 -11.31
C ALA A 39 -24.75 -12.55 -11.40
N ASP A 40 -25.46 -12.49 -10.27
CA ASP A 40 -26.91 -12.65 -10.28
C ASP A 40 -27.58 -11.53 -11.12
N PRO A 41 -28.83 -11.70 -11.59
CA PRO A 41 -29.47 -10.73 -12.48
C PRO A 41 -29.58 -9.32 -11.89
N ALA A 42 -29.73 -9.20 -10.57
CA ALA A 42 -29.83 -7.90 -9.89
C ALA A 42 -28.46 -7.19 -9.89
N ALA A 43 -27.40 -7.91 -9.52
CA ALA A 43 -26.04 -7.40 -9.55
C ALA A 43 -25.58 -7.05 -10.97
N ARG A 44 -25.95 -7.87 -11.97
CA ARG A 44 -25.69 -7.59 -13.39
C ARG A 44 -26.31 -6.26 -13.81
N SER A 45 -27.61 -6.07 -13.53
CA SER A 45 -28.32 -4.85 -13.88
C SER A 45 -27.70 -3.62 -13.20
N ALA A 46 -27.38 -3.73 -11.91
CA ALA A 46 -26.76 -2.64 -11.15
C ALA A 46 -25.38 -2.25 -11.71
N LEU A 47 -24.51 -3.22 -11.99
CA LEU A 47 -23.15 -2.94 -12.48
C LEU A 47 -23.14 -2.43 -13.93
N LEU A 48 -24.03 -2.92 -14.80
CA LEU A 48 -24.14 -2.42 -16.17
C LEU A 48 -24.63 -0.97 -16.24
N ALA A 49 -25.42 -0.54 -15.26
CA ALA A 49 -25.93 0.83 -15.16
C ALA A 49 -24.85 1.86 -14.78
N ILE A 50 -23.67 1.43 -14.30
CA ILE A 50 -22.60 2.34 -13.89
C ILE A 50 -21.77 2.77 -15.13
N PRO A 51 -21.64 4.07 -15.42
CA PRO A 51 -20.77 4.56 -16.49
C PRO A 51 -19.29 4.16 -16.28
N ALA A 52 -18.54 4.01 -17.37
CA ALA A 52 -17.15 3.52 -17.29
C ALA A 52 -16.24 4.56 -16.64
N GLU A 53 -16.46 5.82 -16.99
CA GLU A 53 -15.82 7.00 -16.45
C GLU A 53 -15.99 7.10 -14.93
N ASP A 54 -17.15 6.73 -14.39
CA ASP A 54 -17.41 6.76 -12.96
C ASP A 54 -16.63 5.67 -12.22
N LEU A 55 -16.52 4.46 -12.81
CA LEU A 55 -15.69 3.38 -12.26
C LEU A 55 -14.20 3.77 -12.25
N LEU A 56 -13.73 4.39 -13.34
CA LEU A 56 -12.35 4.88 -13.44
C LEU A 56 -12.08 6.01 -12.44
N ALA A 57 -12.99 6.98 -12.31
CA ALA A 57 -12.88 8.07 -11.35
C ALA A 57 -12.90 7.56 -9.90
N GLN A 58 -13.75 6.57 -9.61
CA GLN A 58 -13.81 5.94 -8.30
C GLN A 58 -12.53 5.17 -7.98
N ARG A 59 -11.98 4.40 -8.92
CA ARG A 59 -10.68 3.74 -8.77
C ARG A 59 -9.58 4.77 -8.50
N GLY A 60 -9.51 5.84 -9.29
CA GLY A 60 -8.53 6.91 -9.12
C GLY A 60 -8.60 7.55 -7.74
N THR A 61 -9.82 7.76 -7.23
CA THR A 61 -10.05 8.27 -5.86
C THR A 61 -9.55 7.30 -4.80
N LEU A 62 -9.79 6.00 -4.95
CA LEU A 62 -9.31 4.98 -4.00
C LEU A 62 -7.78 4.88 -4.00
N VAL A 63 -7.15 4.88 -5.18
CA VAL A 63 -5.69 4.88 -5.31
C VAL A 63 -5.08 6.14 -4.71
N ALA A 64 -5.68 7.32 -4.94
CA ALA A 64 -5.22 8.57 -4.33
C ALA A 64 -5.32 8.55 -2.79
N LYS A 65 -6.38 7.96 -2.23
CA LYS A 65 -6.52 7.77 -0.77
C LYS A 65 -5.45 6.82 -0.22
N ARG A 66 -5.19 5.70 -0.92
CA ARG A 66 -4.11 4.76 -0.56
C ARG A 66 -2.76 5.46 -0.56
N TRP A 67 -2.46 6.22 -1.61
CA TRP A 67 -1.22 6.96 -1.74
C TRP A 67 -0.96 7.88 -0.55
N ARG A 68 -1.97 8.66 -0.14
CA ARG A 68 -1.85 9.55 1.04
C ARG A 68 -1.57 8.77 2.32
N ALA A 69 -2.30 7.70 2.58
CA ALA A 69 -2.09 6.86 3.76
C ALA A 69 -0.69 6.20 3.77
N VAL A 70 -0.18 5.81 2.61
CA VAL A 70 1.19 5.27 2.46
C VAL A 70 2.24 6.36 2.71
N LEU A 71 2.05 7.57 2.17
CA LEU A 71 2.97 8.69 2.40
C LEU A 71 3.11 9.07 3.88
N GLU A 72 2.03 9.03 4.64
CA GLU A 72 2.07 9.29 6.09
C GLU A 72 2.98 8.31 6.84
N LEU A 73 3.16 7.10 6.31
CA LEU A 73 4.05 6.08 6.88
C LEU A 73 5.49 6.17 6.37
N LEU A 74 5.73 6.89 5.28
CA LEU A 74 6.98 6.90 4.51
C LEU A 74 7.58 8.31 4.29
N PRO A 75 7.69 9.15 5.33
CA PRO A 75 8.21 10.51 5.19
C PRO A 75 9.66 10.57 4.67
N GLU A 76 10.54 9.66 5.08
CA GLU A 76 11.96 9.66 4.69
C GLU A 76 12.15 9.18 3.25
N SER A 77 11.42 8.15 2.81
CA SER A 77 11.54 7.64 1.44
C SER A 77 10.95 8.60 0.40
N SER A 78 9.92 9.37 0.79
CA SER A 78 9.27 10.34 -0.10
C SER A 78 9.97 11.70 -0.16
N PHE A 79 10.64 12.11 0.91
CA PHE A 79 11.27 13.42 0.98
C PHE A 79 12.44 13.56 -0.02
N GLY A 80 12.31 14.50 -0.95
CA GLY A 80 13.39 14.85 -1.87
C GLY A 80 13.80 13.76 -2.86
N ASN A 81 12.96 12.74 -3.04
CA ASN A 81 13.22 11.60 -3.93
C ASN A 81 12.31 11.65 -5.17
N PRO A 82 12.80 12.13 -6.33
CA PRO A 82 11.98 12.28 -7.53
C PRO A 82 11.42 10.95 -8.06
N GLY A 83 12.13 9.84 -7.82
CA GLY A 83 11.67 8.50 -8.20
C GLY A 83 10.52 8.00 -7.31
N PHE A 84 10.35 8.55 -6.12
CA PHE A 84 9.29 8.20 -5.18
C PHE A 84 8.04 9.07 -5.42
N CYS A 85 7.35 8.82 -6.53
CA CYS A 85 6.24 9.65 -6.98
C CYS A 85 4.93 8.87 -7.15
N ARG A 86 3.83 9.62 -7.29
CA ARG A 86 2.48 9.05 -7.42
C ARG A 86 2.33 8.12 -8.63
N ALA A 87 2.98 8.41 -9.76
CA ALA A 87 2.90 7.57 -10.96
C ALA A 87 3.50 6.17 -10.71
N ILE A 88 4.59 6.08 -9.94
CA ILE A 88 5.17 4.79 -9.54
C ILE A 88 4.23 4.04 -8.58
N PHE A 89 3.54 4.77 -7.70
CA PHE A 89 2.52 4.17 -6.84
C PHE A 89 1.32 3.65 -7.62
N GLU A 90 0.90 4.34 -8.68
CA GLU A 90 -0.19 3.90 -9.56
C GLU A 90 0.16 2.59 -10.29
N ASP A 91 1.37 2.46 -10.88
CA ASP A 91 1.85 1.19 -11.49
C ASP A 91 1.88 0.04 -10.47
N TYR A 92 2.26 0.33 -9.22
CA TYR A 92 2.21 -0.64 -8.14
C TYR A 92 0.77 -1.02 -7.74
N ALA A 93 -0.10 -0.04 -7.56
CA ALA A 93 -1.47 -0.22 -7.09
C ALA A 93 -2.35 -0.97 -8.11
N ASP A 94 -1.97 -0.98 -9.38
CA ASP A 94 -2.60 -1.77 -10.42
C ASP A 94 -2.38 -3.27 -10.26
N ARG A 95 -1.26 -3.67 -9.64
CA ARG A 95 -0.85 -5.08 -9.50
C ARG A 95 -1.10 -5.64 -8.11
N TYR A 96 -1.23 -4.77 -7.11
CA TYR A 96 -1.35 -5.17 -5.73
C TYR A 96 -2.35 -4.30 -4.95
N TRP A 97 -3.26 -4.99 -4.26
CA TRP A 97 -4.23 -4.39 -3.36
C TRP A 97 -4.13 -5.02 -1.96
N PRO A 98 -3.86 -4.22 -0.92
CA PRO A 98 -3.68 -4.75 0.42
C PRO A 98 -5.02 -5.10 1.07
N GLU A 99 -5.05 -6.20 1.82
CA GLU A 99 -6.24 -6.65 2.55
C GLU A 99 -6.01 -6.72 4.07
N GLY A 100 -7.13 -6.66 4.80
CA GLY A 100 -7.19 -6.84 6.25
C GLY A 100 -6.95 -5.57 7.08
N HIS A 101 -6.81 -5.77 8.40
CA HIS A 101 -6.74 -4.70 9.40
C HIS A 101 -5.45 -3.86 9.33
N MET A 102 -4.34 -4.49 8.96
CA MET A 102 -3.02 -3.85 8.82
C MET A 102 -2.71 -3.48 7.37
N ARG A 103 -3.75 -3.22 6.57
CA ARG A 103 -3.60 -3.01 5.12
C ARG A 103 -2.66 -1.86 4.80
N HIS A 104 -2.68 -0.76 5.56
CA HIS A 104 -1.86 0.42 5.26
C HIS A 104 -0.37 0.15 5.48
N GLU A 105 0.00 -0.51 6.58
CA GLU A 105 1.40 -0.88 6.83
C GLU A 105 1.89 -1.94 5.85
N ARG A 106 1.04 -2.91 5.47
CA ARG A 106 1.36 -3.88 4.42
C ARG A 106 1.54 -3.21 3.06
N ASP A 107 0.66 -2.26 2.73
CA ASP A 107 0.74 -1.48 1.49
C ASP A 107 2.03 -0.69 1.42
N ALA A 108 2.38 0.01 2.50
CA ALA A 108 3.61 0.78 2.58
C ALA A 108 4.84 -0.12 2.43
N LEU A 109 4.88 -1.27 3.12
CA LEU A 109 6.02 -2.19 3.04
C LEU A 109 6.16 -2.79 1.63
N ALA A 110 5.07 -3.28 1.05
CA ALA A 110 5.07 -3.83 -0.30
C ALA A 110 5.44 -2.76 -1.35
N PHE A 111 5.00 -1.52 -1.17
CA PHE A 111 5.39 -0.41 -2.03
C PHE A 111 6.88 -0.08 -1.93
N LEU A 112 7.46 -0.06 -0.72
CA LEU A 112 8.91 0.12 -0.55
C LEU A 112 9.71 -0.98 -1.27
N GLN A 113 9.26 -2.23 -1.17
CA GLN A 113 9.89 -3.37 -1.86
C GLN A 113 9.76 -3.25 -3.38
N PHE A 114 8.60 -2.81 -3.87
CA PHE A 114 8.39 -2.52 -5.29
C PHE A 114 9.34 -1.43 -5.78
N CYS A 115 9.48 -0.32 -5.05
CA CYS A 115 10.43 0.74 -5.37
C CYS A 115 11.88 0.20 -5.42
N GLN A 116 12.29 -0.62 -4.47
CA GLN A 116 13.62 -1.26 -4.49
C GLN A 116 13.83 -2.13 -5.74
N SER A 117 12.82 -2.90 -6.14
CA SER A 117 12.88 -3.74 -7.36
C SER A 117 13.04 -2.92 -8.64
N LYS A 118 12.59 -1.65 -8.62
CA LYS A 118 12.72 -0.68 -9.72
C LYS A 118 14.00 0.17 -9.62
N GLY A 119 14.87 -0.09 -8.63
CA GLY A 119 16.09 0.68 -8.39
C GLY A 119 15.86 2.06 -7.74
N ILE A 120 14.67 2.31 -7.21
CA ILE A 120 14.35 3.55 -6.50
C ILE A 120 14.87 3.45 -5.06
N ALA A 121 15.66 4.44 -4.64
CA ALA A 121 16.20 4.48 -3.29
C ALA A 121 15.07 4.62 -2.27
N VAL A 122 15.17 3.90 -1.15
CA VAL A 122 14.19 3.94 -0.05
C VAL A 122 14.88 3.89 1.31
N SER A 123 14.21 4.39 2.35
CA SER A 123 14.73 4.33 3.72
C SER A 123 14.68 2.91 4.28
N ARG A 124 15.85 2.38 4.62
CA ARG A 124 15.98 1.10 5.35
C ARG A 124 15.38 1.16 6.75
N VAL A 125 15.34 2.36 7.35
CA VAL A 125 14.75 2.56 8.68
C VAL A 125 13.23 2.40 8.61
N GLU A 126 12.59 2.95 7.58
CA GLU A 126 11.14 2.80 7.38
C GLU A 126 10.73 1.36 7.11
N ILE A 127 11.52 0.64 6.29
CA ILE A 127 11.32 -0.82 6.12
C ILE A 127 11.36 -1.52 7.47
N ALA A 128 12.40 -1.29 8.28
CA ALA A 128 12.53 -1.91 9.59
C ALA A 128 11.37 -1.54 10.54
N ARG A 129 10.93 -0.28 10.56
CA ARG A 129 9.75 0.16 11.33
C ARG A 129 8.50 -0.65 10.94
N LEU A 130 8.25 -0.79 9.64
CA LEU A 130 7.09 -1.52 9.12
C LEU A 130 7.18 -3.02 9.41
N GLU A 131 8.35 -3.65 9.22
CA GLU A 131 8.57 -5.06 9.56
C GLU A 131 8.31 -5.35 11.05
N LEU A 132 8.72 -4.44 11.96
CA LEU A 132 8.45 -4.56 13.39
C LEU A 132 6.96 -4.37 13.72
N ARG A 133 6.29 -3.37 13.13
CA ARG A 133 4.86 -3.10 13.33
C ARG A 133 3.97 -4.24 12.82
N LEU A 134 4.36 -4.85 11.70
CA LEU A 134 3.68 -6.01 11.14
C LEU A 134 4.03 -7.31 11.88
N GLY A 135 4.99 -7.28 12.80
CA GLY A 135 5.42 -8.44 13.56
C GLY A 135 6.21 -9.46 12.75
N LEU A 136 6.72 -9.06 11.57
CA LEU A 136 7.57 -9.90 10.73
C LEU A 136 8.95 -10.10 11.35
N ARG A 137 9.39 -9.15 12.18
CA ARG A 137 10.60 -9.25 13.01
C ARG A 137 10.36 -8.80 14.44
N ARG A 138 11.27 -9.19 15.33
CA ARG A 138 11.28 -8.74 16.74
C ARG A 138 12.22 -7.56 17.00
N PHE A 139 13.32 -7.47 16.25
CA PHE A 139 14.30 -6.39 16.34
C PHE A 139 15.05 -6.16 15.02
N HIS A 140 15.66 -4.99 14.89
CA HIS A 140 16.63 -4.63 13.86
C HIS A 140 17.82 -3.89 14.47
N ILE A 141 18.98 -4.06 13.85
CA ILE A 141 20.16 -3.21 14.08
C ILE A 141 20.58 -2.69 12.72
N LEU A 142 20.62 -1.38 12.56
CA LEU A 142 20.93 -0.73 11.28
C LEU A 142 22.09 0.26 11.45
N PRO A 143 23.08 0.25 10.55
CA PRO A 143 24.03 1.34 10.47
C PRO A 143 23.33 2.59 9.93
N VAL A 144 23.52 3.71 10.62
CA VAL A 144 22.97 5.02 10.25
C VAL A 144 24.04 6.10 10.35
N ARG A 145 23.77 7.28 9.79
CA ARG A 145 24.63 8.46 9.93
C ARG A 145 23.88 9.54 10.67
N LEU A 146 24.54 10.16 11.65
CA LEU A 146 23.98 11.26 12.43
C LEU A 146 24.72 12.55 12.15
N SER A 147 23.98 13.61 11.89
CA SER A 147 24.55 14.95 11.85
C SER A 147 24.76 15.45 13.28
N ARG A 148 26.01 15.65 13.69
CA ARG A 148 26.37 16.26 14.98
C ARG A 148 27.39 17.36 14.74
N ARG A 149 27.01 18.61 15.07
CA ARG A 149 27.81 19.83 14.78
C ARG A 149 28.23 19.92 13.30
N GLY A 150 27.30 19.63 12.39
CA GLY A 150 27.54 19.72 10.94
C GLY A 150 28.40 18.60 10.33
N ARG A 151 28.85 17.61 11.13
CA ARG A 151 29.58 16.43 10.63
C ARG A 151 28.70 15.19 10.73
N LEU A 152 28.70 14.37 9.67
CA LEU A 152 28.06 13.06 9.69
C LEU A 152 28.96 12.05 10.40
N ARG A 153 28.47 11.44 11.48
CA ARG A 153 29.15 10.38 12.20
C ARG A 153 28.43 9.05 12.03
N PRO A 154 29.15 7.92 11.93
CA PRO A 154 28.54 6.61 11.96
C PRO A 154 27.86 6.37 13.32
N ALA A 155 26.73 5.70 13.31
CA ALA A 155 26.01 5.27 14.49
C ALA A 155 25.24 3.98 14.18
N LEU A 156 24.75 3.34 15.23
CA LEU A 156 23.87 2.19 15.14
C LEU A 156 22.48 2.58 15.65
N LEU A 157 21.47 2.25 14.87
CA LEU A 157 20.07 2.31 15.27
C LEU A 157 19.63 0.91 15.67
N LEU A 158 19.35 0.71 16.96
CA LEU A 158 18.71 -0.49 17.48
C LEU A 158 17.21 -0.23 17.57
N MET A 159 16.42 -1.11 16.97
CA MET A 159 14.96 -1.05 17.03
C MET A 159 14.43 -2.37 17.55
N HIS A 160 13.45 -2.35 18.44
CA HIS A 160 12.78 -3.56 18.89
C HIS A 160 11.29 -3.33 19.10
N ARG A 161 10.52 -4.40 18.89
CA ARG A 161 9.08 -4.40 19.10
C ARG A 161 8.77 -4.39 20.60
N THR A 162 7.86 -3.52 21.02
CA THR A 162 7.41 -3.41 22.42
C THR A 162 5.95 -3.80 22.61
N GLY A 163 5.22 -4.00 21.51
CA GLY A 163 3.81 -4.37 21.52
C GLY A 163 3.30 -4.65 20.11
N PRO A 164 1.99 -4.93 19.96
CA PRO A 164 1.42 -5.34 18.68
C PRO A 164 1.70 -4.37 17.53
N ARG A 165 1.76 -3.06 17.81
CA ARG A 165 1.95 -1.98 16.83
C ARG A 165 3.02 -0.95 17.21
N SER A 166 3.80 -1.24 18.25
CA SER A 166 4.77 -0.29 18.80
C SER A 166 6.18 -0.85 18.71
N CYS A 167 7.12 0.04 18.45
CA CYS A 167 8.55 -0.22 18.54
C CYS A 167 9.23 0.88 19.35
N ARG A 168 10.37 0.54 19.95
CA ARG A 168 11.30 1.52 20.53
C ARG A 168 12.55 1.60 19.66
N GLU A 169 13.10 2.80 19.61
CA GLU A 169 14.29 3.14 18.83
C GLU A 169 15.36 3.64 19.81
N HIS A 170 16.55 3.06 19.71
CA HIS A 170 17.72 3.41 20.49
C HIS A 170 18.86 3.74 19.55
N LEU A 171 19.39 4.94 19.69
CA LEU A 171 20.48 5.43 18.88
C LEU A 171 21.79 5.30 19.67
N ILE A 172 22.70 4.48 19.15
CA ILE A 172 23.99 4.19 19.76
C ILE A 172 25.05 4.85 18.88
N ALA A 173 25.54 6.02 19.29
CA ALA A 173 26.62 6.70 18.61
C ALA A 173 27.96 6.04 18.96
N SER A 174 28.85 5.85 17.98
CA SER A 174 30.26 5.60 18.29
C SER A 174 30.83 6.87 18.92
N LEU A 175 31.45 6.75 20.10
CA LEU A 175 32.15 7.84 20.79
C LEU A 175 33.22 8.47 19.89
#